data_AF-A0A938X6D0-F1
#
_entry.id   AF-A0A938X6D0-F1
#
_cell.length_a   1.000
_cell.length_b   1.000
_cell.length_c   1.000
_cell.angle_alpha   90.00
_cell.angle_beta   90.00
_cell.angle_gamma   90.00
#
_symmetry.space_group_name_H-M   'P 1'
#
loop_
_entity.id
_entity.type
_entity.pdbx_description
1 polymer ?
#
loop_
_entity_poly.entity_id
_entity_poly.type
_entity_poly.pdbx_seq_one_letter_code
_entity_poly.pdbx_strand_id
1 'polypeptide(L)'
;MTDYLYFFLREYHCPDMTEFGAFFLLENRQDSLHHTDMGLSLPLKQSACFAEFTEVLTLRSPIQEIRLLHSCFVLNDSYAISVFMEPGILEPETEQILLEDSTSKEVRFDVSK
;
A
#
# COMPACT_ATOMS: atom_id res chain seq x y z
N MET A 1 5.07 4.56 -12.99
CA MET A 1 3.81 3.81 -12.76
C MET A 1 3.93 2.35 -13.22
N THR A 2 4.50 2.07 -14.39
CA THR A 2 4.72 0.71 -14.93
C THR A 2 5.69 -0.15 -14.12
N ASP A 3 6.76 0.42 -13.57
CA ASP A 3 7.81 -0.35 -12.89
C ASP A 3 7.34 -0.93 -11.54
N TYR A 4 6.52 -0.20 -10.80
CA TYR A 4 5.93 -0.66 -9.54
C TYR A 4 4.88 -1.75 -9.75
N LEU A 5 4.07 -1.63 -10.81
CA LEU A 5 3.08 -2.65 -11.16
C LEU A 5 3.76 -4.00 -11.44
N TYR A 6 4.86 -3.99 -12.19
CA TYR A 6 5.63 -5.19 -12.49
C TYR A 6 6.26 -5.82 -11.24
N PHE A 7 6.73 -4.98 -10.31
CA PHE A 7 7.21 -5.42 -9.00
C PHE A 7 6.10 -6.15 -8.21
N PHE A 8 4.91 -5.56 -8.10
CA PHE A 8 3.81 -6.17 -7.36
C PHE A 8 3.33 -7.48 -7.97
N LEU A 9 3.17 -7.54 -9.31
CA LEU A 9 2.80 -8.78 -10.00
C LEU A 9 3.81 -9.92 -9.71
N ARG A 10 5.11 -9.59 -9.71
CA ARG A 10 6.19 -10.55 -9.47
C ARG A 10 6.23 -11.06 -8.03
N GLU A 11 6.25 -10.16 -7.05
CA GLU A 11 6.42 -10.54 -5.63
C GLU A 11 5.19 -11.26 -5.06
N TYR A 12 3.99 -10.96 -5.57
CA TYR A 12 2.75 -11.61 -5.15
C TYR A 12 2.38 -12.82 -6.00
N HIS A 13 3.27 -13.26 -6.92
CA HIS A 13 3.03 -14.38 -7.85
C HIS A 13 1.68 -14.29 -8.58
N CYS A 14 1.31 -13.08 -8.97
CA CYS A 14 0.02 -12.77 -9.55
C CYS A 14 0.17 -12.55 -11.06
N PRO A 15 -0.51 -13.33 -11.94
CA PRO A 15 -0.42 -13.15 -13.38
C PRO A 15 -1.24 -11.93 -13.87
N ASP A 16 -2.29 -11.56 -13.15
CA ASP A 16 -3.14 -10.39 -13.41
C ASP A 16 -3.69 -9.84 -12.08
N MET A 17 -3.40 -8.56 -11.79
CA MET A 17 -3.85 -7.90 -10.55
C MET A 17 -5.37 -7.89 -10.41
N THR A 18 -6.12 -7.96 -11.51
CA THR A 18 -7.59 -7.95 -11.48
C THR A 18 -8.22 -9.19 -10.87
N GLU A 19 -7.47 -10.28 -10.69
CA GLU A 19 -8.05 -11.56 -10.26
C GLU A 19 -8.36 -11.66 -8.76
N PHE A 20 -7.68 -10.91 -7.87
CA PHE A 20 -7.87 -11.10 -6.41
C PHE A 20 -7.72 -9.85 -5.52
N GLY A 21 -7.46 -8.65 -6.08
CA GLY A 21 -7.42 -7.44 -5.26
C GLY A 21 -7.18 -6.15 -6.02
N ALA A 22 -7.44 -5.02 -5.37
CA ALA A 22 -7.16 -3.69 -5.94
C ALA A 22 -5.96 -3.06 -5.25
N PHE A 23 -5.13 -2.38 -6.05
CA PHE A 23 -3.91 -1.73 -5.60
C PHE A 23 -4.05 -0.23 -5.85
N PHE A 24 -3.89 0.56 -4.79
CA PHE A 24 -3.94 2.01 -4.86
C PHE A 24 -2.62 2.60 -4.38
N LEU A 25 -2.10 3.57 -5.11
CA LEU A 25 -0.99 4.40 -4.69
C LEU A 25 -1.53 5.79 -4.40
N LEU A 26 -1.41 6.24 -3.16
CA LEU A 26 -1.74 7.61 -2.77
C LEU A 26 -0.49 8.46 -2.94
N GLU A 27 -0.55 9.39 -3.89
CA GLU A 27 0.54 10.32 -4.20
C GLU A 27 0.42 11.61 -3.41
N ASN A 28 -0.77 11.91 -2.89
CA ASN A 28 -1.03 13.10 -2.08
C ASN A 28 -2.19 12.89 -1.10
N ARG A 29 -2.36 13.84 -0.17
CA ARG A 29 -3.40 13.77 0.87
C ARG A 29 -4.82 13.74 0.31
N GLN A 30 -5.09 14.37 -0.85
CA GLN A 30 -6.43 14.38 -1.43
C GLN A 30 -6.85 12.99 -1.89
N ASP A 31 -5.91 12.16 -2.33
CA ASP A 31 -6.19 10.78 -2.75
C ASP A 31 -6.82 9.96 -1.60
N SER A 32 -6.46 10.26 -0.35
CA SER A 32 -7.06 9.61 0.83
C SER A 32 -8.55 9.92 1.03
N LEU A 33 -9.06 10.99 0.40
CA LEU A 33 -10.48 11.38 0.43
C LEU A 33 -11.31 10.58 -0.57
N HIS A 34 -10.68 10.01 -1.59
CA HIS A 34 -11.30 9.21 -2.65
C HIS A 34 -11.50 7.74 -2.22
N HIS A 35 -11.89 7.52 -0.97
CA HIS A 35 -11.98 6.17 -0.38
C HIS A 35 -13.02 5.26 -1.05
N THR A 36 -14.08 5.83 -1.63
CA THR A 36 -15.09 5.08 -2.36
C THR A 36 -14.53 4.51 -3.67
N ASP A 37 -13.64 5.25 -4.34
CA ASP A 37 -12.93 4.80 -5.53
C ASP A 37 -11.93 3.67 -5.19
N MET A 38 -11.46 3.63 -3.94
CA MET A 38 -10.64 2.54 -3.41
C MET A 38 -11.44 1.27 -3.08
N GLY A 39 -12.78 1.34 -3.10
CA GLY A 39 -13.65 0.26 -2.65
C GLY A 39 -13.88 0.21 -1.13
N LEU A 40 -13.48 1.27 -0.40
CA LEU A 40 -13.71 1.39 1.04
C LEU A 40 -15.06 2.07 1.30
N SER A 41 -15.90 1.42 2.13
CA SER A 41 -17.20 1.96 2.54
C SER A 41 -17.11 3.11 3.53
N LEU A 42 -15.96 3.27 4.20
CA LEU A 42 -15.69 4.33 5.17
C LEU A 42 -14.45 5.14 4.77
N PRO A 43 -14.33 6.40 5.24
CA PRO A 43 -13.11 7.18 5.07
C PRO A 43 -11.88 6.44 5.57
N LEU A 44 -10.73 6.64 4.93
CA LEU A 44 -9.50 5.91 5.25
C LEU A 44 -9.11 6.03 6.73
N LYS A 45 -9.35 7.19 7.35
CA LYS A 45 -9.17 7.41 8.80
C LYS A 45 -9.94 6.42 9.67
N GLN A 46 -11.17 6.09 9.29
CA GLN A 46 -12.01 5.13 10.00
C GLN A 46 -11.67 3.69 9.61
N SER A 47 -11.34 3.47 8.33
CA SER A 47 -10.93 2.17 7.82
C SER A 47 -9.59 1.71 8.38
N ALA A 48 -8.70 2.63 8.77
CA ALA A 48 -7.35 2.34 9.26
C ALA A 48 -7.32 1.32 10.41
N CYS A 49 -8.30 1.38 11.33
CA CYS A 49 -8.42 0.42 12.44
C CYS A 49 -8.81 -1.00 12.00
N PHE A 50 -9.21 -1.18 10.75
CA PHE A 50 -9.62 -2.45 10.14
C PHE A 50 -8.64 -2.92 9.07
N ALA A 51 -7.45 -2.31 8.99
CA ALA A 51 -6.37 -2.87 8.18
C ALA A 51 -6.01 -4.25 8.75
N GLU A 52 -6.04 -5.28 7.89
CA GLU A 52 -5.62 -6.65 8.27
C GLU A 52 -4.14 -6.65 8.65
N PHE A 53 -3.34 -5.89 7.92
CA PHE A 53 -1.98 -5.59 8.29
C PHE A 53 -1.53 -4.26 7.72
N THR A 54 -0.50 -3.70 8.34
CA THR A 54 0.29 -2.59 7.79
C THR A 54 1.78 -2.95 7.82
N GLU A 55 2.47 -2.69 6.72
CA GLU A 55 3.92 -2.82 6.60
C GLU A 55 4.56 -1.49 6.20
N VAL A 56 5.72 -1.21 6.77
CA VAL A 56 6.65 -0.19 6.27
C VAL A 56 7.64 -0.89 5.35
N LEU A 57 7.47 -0.69 4.06
CA LEU A 57 8.31 -1.24 2.99
C LEU A 57 9.45 -0.27 2.65
N THR A 58 10.68 -0.72 2.84
CA THR A 58 11.87 -0.01 2.35
C THR A 58 12.36 -0.69 1.08
N LEU A 59 12.13 -0.04 -0.05
CA LEU A 59 12.57 -0.46 -1.37
C LEU A 59 13.95 0.16 -1.64
N ARG A 60 15.00 -0.66 -1.69
CA ARG A 60 16.38 -0.19 -1.88
C ARG A 60 17.00 -0.74 -3.17
N SER A 61 17.55 0.17 -3.97
CA SER A 61 18.46 -0.13 -5.07
C SER A 61 19.83 0.54 -4.83
N PRO A 62 20.86 0.28 -5.65
CA PRO A 62 22.16 0.94 -5.51
C PRO A 62 22.12 2.47 -5.61
N ILE A 63 21.09 3.05 -6.25
CA ILE A 63 21.00 4.49 -6.54
C ILE A 63 19.84 5.19 -5.85
N GLN A 64 18.88 4.44 -5.29
CA GLN A 64 17.67 5.00 -4.71
C GLN A 64 17.18 4.17 -3.53
N GLU A 65 16.63 4.86 -2.55
CA GLU A 65 15.87 4.27 -1.44
C GLU A 65 14.50 4.94 -1.42
N ILE A 66 13.45 4.14 -1.38
CA ILE A 66 12.07 4.59 -1.31
C ILE A 66 11.43 3.87 -0.12
N ARG A 67 10.65 4.63 0.66
CA ARG A 67 9.96 4.10 1.83
C ARG A 67 8.47 4.28 1.64
N LEU A 68 7.73 3.19 1.70
CA LEU A 68 6.28 3.16 1.51
C LEU A 68 5.62 2.55 2.75
N LEU A 69 4.48 3.09 3.14
CA LEU A 69 3.52 2.41 3.99
C LEU A 69 2.60 1.59 3.08
N HIS A 70 2.39 0.32 3.40
CA HIS A 70 1.46 -0.58 2.75
C HIS A 70 0.44 -1.05 3.77
N SER A 71 -0.82 -0.70 3.58
CA SER A 71 -1.92 -1.21 4.39
C SER A 71 -2.83 -2.08 3.54
N CYS A 72 -3.15 -3.27 4.04
CA CYS A 72 -4.02 -4.22 3.37
C CYS A 72 -5.35 -4.33 4.10
N PHE A 73 -6.45 -4.23 3.36
CA PHE A 73 -7.82 -4.36 3.86
C PHE A 73 -8.47 -5.58 3.19
N VAL A 74 -8.81 -6.60 3.96
CA VAL A 74 -9.51 -7.78 3.43
C VAL A 74 -11.01 -7.52 3.47
N LEU A 75 -11.68 -7.57 2.31
CA LEU A 75 -13.14 -7.41 2.25
C LEU A 75 -13.87 -8.74 2.41
N ASN A 76 -13.32 -9.80 1.84
CA ASN A 76 -13.79 -11.18 1.96
C ASN A 76 -12.68 -12.16 1.57
N ASP A 77 -12.96 -13.46 1.64
CA ASP A 77 -12.03 -14.57 1.35
C ASP A 77 -11.42 -14.55 -0.07
N SER A 78 -11.93 -13.72 -0.97
CA SER A 78 -11.50 -13.65 -2.37
C SER A 78 -11.08 -12.25 -2.81
N TYR A 79 -11.10 -11.25 -1.92
CA TYR A 79 -10.80 -9.88 -2.31
C TYR A 79 -10.14 -9.06 -1.20
N ALA A 80 -9.02 -8.44 -1.53
CA ALA A 80 -8.31 -7.49 -0.68
C ALA A 80 -7.99 -6.18 -1.42
N ILE A 81 -7.87 -5.10 -0.66
CA ILE A 81 -7.43 -3.79 -1.13
C ILE A 81 -6.06 -3.53 -0.50
N SER A 82 -5.05 -3.33 -1.33
CA SER A 82 -3.72 -2.90 -0.88
C SER A 82 -3.51 -1.43 -1.21
N VAL A 83 -3.27 -0.61 -0.18
CA VAL A 83 -3.05 0.82 -0.32
C VAL A 83 -1.61 1.13 0.04
N PHE A 84 -0.89 1.76 -0.90
CA PHE A 84 0.49 2.18 -0.78
C PHE A 84 0.56 3.70 -0.71
N MET A 85 1.47 4.23 0.10
CA MET A 85 1.70 5.67 0.21
C MET A 85 3.06 5.97 0.82
N GLU A 86 3.63 7.14 0.56
CA GLU A 86 4.81 7.58 1.30
C GLU A 86 4.42 8.03 2.73
N PRO A 87 5.30 7.87 3.73
CA PRO A 87 5.10 8.45 5.06
C PRO A 87 4.89 9.96 4.99
N GLY A 88 3.91 10.48 5.74
CA GLY A 88 3.53 11.90 5.77
C GLY A 88 2.45 12.31 4.76
N ILE A 89 1.98 11.40 3.92
CA ILE A 89 0.85 11.67 3.00
C ILE A 89 -0.48 11.76 3.75
N LEU A 90 -0.65 10.94 4.78
CA LEU A 90 -1.89 10.87 5.55
C LEU A 90 -1.95 11.94 6.64
N GLU A 91 -3.15 12.11 7.22
CA GLU A 91 -3.28 12.87 8.46
C GLU A 91 -2.46 12.19 9.57
N PRO A 92 -1.75 12.94 10.42
CA PRO A 92 -0.90 12.37 11.46
C PRO A 92 -1.60 11.32 12.34
N GLU A 93 -2.86 11.57 12.71
CA GLU A 93 -3.66 10.63 13.50
C GLU A 93 -3.94 9.32 12.76
N THR A 94 -4.21 9.39 11.45
CA THR A 94 -4.48 8.18 10.65
C THR A 94 -3.21 7.38 10.45
N GLU A 95 -2.11 8.06 10.14
CA GLU A 95 -0.81 7.42 9.98
C GLU A 95 -0.36 6.76 11.28
N GLN A 96 -0.57 7.42 12.42
CA GLN A 96 -0.26 6.87 13.73
C GLN A 96 -1.03 5.57 14.00
N ILE A 97 -2.32 5.51 13.68
CA ILE A 97 -3.13 4.29 13.83
C ILE A 97 -2.56 3.15 12.98
N LEU A 98 -2.24 3.43 11.72
CA LEU A 98 -1.68 2.41 10.82
C LEU A 98 -0.29 1.93 11.26
N LEU A 99 0.50 2.82 11.87
CA LEU A 99 1.85 2.50 12.33
C LEU A 99 1.91 1.75 13.65
N GLU A 100 0.86 1.80 14.49
CA GLU A 100 0.85 1.23 15.85
C GLU A 100 1.24 -0.25 15.89
N ASP A 101 0.67 -1.05 14.97
CA ASP A 101 0.95 -2.49 14.83
C ASP A 101 1.67 -2.82 13.52
N SER A 102 2.36 -1.83 12.94
CA SER A 102 3.03 -2.04 11.65
C SER A 102 4.27 -2.93 11.78
N THR A 103 4.51 -3.75 10.75
CA THR A 103 5.79 -4.45 10.61
C THR A 103 6.71 -3.69 9.65
N SER A 104 7.98 -4.08 9.57
CA SER A 104 8.95 -3.47 8.65
C SER A 104 9.57 -4.52 7.75
N LYS A 105 9.67 -4.21 6.46
CA LYS A 105 10.22 -5.11 5.45
C LYS A 105 11.15 -4.34 4.52
N GLU A 106 12.35 -4.86 4.32
CA GLU A 106 13.30 -4.32 3.34
C GLU A 106 13.33 -5.22 2.11
N VAL A 107 13.19 -4.63 0.93
CA VAL A 107 13.32 -5.33 -0.35
C VAL A 107 14.43 -4.68 -1.15
N ARG A 108 15.43 -5.48 -1.50
CA ARG A 108 16.54 -5.06 -2.36
C ARG A 108 16.28 -5.51 -3.79
N PHE A 109 16.45 -4.59 -4.73
CA PHE A 109 16.28 -4.89 -6.15
C PHE A 109 17.34 -4.16 -6.98
N ASP A 110 17.83 -4.86 -7.99
CA ASP A 110 18.70 -4.28 -9.00
C ASP A 110 17.86 -3.71 -10.13
N VAL A 111 17.92 -2.39 -10.32
CA VAL A 111 17.38 -1.75 -11.51
C VAL A 111 18.44 -1.91 -12.61
N SER A 112 18.47 -3.07 -13.26
CA SER A 112 19.26 -3.22 -14.48
C SER A 112 18.65 -2.30 -15.54
N LYS A 113 19.40 -1.31 -16.01
CA LYS A 113 19.00 -0.44 -17.13
C LYS A 113 18.92 -1.22 -18.44
#